data_AF-A0A8S1J6Z8-F1
#
_entry.id   AF-A0A8S1J6Z8-F1
#
_cell.length_a   1.000
_cell.length_b   1.000
_cell.length_c   1.000
_cell.angle_alpha   90.00
_cell.angle_beta   90.00
_cell.angle_gamma   90.00
#
_symmetry.space_group_name_H-M   'P 1'
#
loop_
_entity.id
_entity.type
_entity.pdbx_description
1 polymer ?
#
loop_
_entity_poly.entity_id
_entity_poly.type
_entity_poly.pdbx_seq_one_letter_code
_entity_poly.pdbx_strand_id
1 'polypeptide(L)'
;MKQNVTRLSQDMHANGLDNGDQGFLNAFFPDLIEAPLFRPGSSHAPGGMYRLPFGYEMDHIYYYPRFRWEVPCSEKSAVTFPGVPALKPWLWWSWPLLPLALTWQRERQDIVGVQEEILLGIVGSLAVVLLGFMATNAVWYAMSQSAALQAHQRECLGGAPSNRAIALILAVGLVLCSALPILAVPSTTHPFLAWPLVVATSAALVHFLRAKFLLPSIVYWPLCGLTATLILTPLLPFRGLFDEIVWLLVCLFFMGLLCSKVVDVLLQGKYTAPVCRTGKRSMS
;
A
#
# COMPACT_ATOMS: atom_id res chain seq x y z
N MET A 1 -40.08 12.96 -28.46
CA MET A 1 -39.35 12.78 -27.17
C MET A 1 -39.75 11.48 -26.46
N LYS A 2 -41.02 11.24 -26.11
CA LYS A 2 -41.45 9.99 -25.41
C LYS A 2 -41.14 8.69 -26.16
N GLN A 3 -41.34 8.63 -27.48
CA GLN A 3 -41.06 7.42 -28.28
C GLN A 3 -39.56 7.05 -28.32
N ASN A 4 -38.65 8.01 -28.29
CA ASN A 4 -37.20 7.73 -28.27
C ASN A 4 -36.78 7.18 -26.91
N VAL A 5 -37.36 7.67 -25.81
CA VAL A 5 -37.09 7.17 -24.45
C VAL A 5 -37.53 5.71 -24.29
N THR A 6 -38.69 5.33 -24.86
CA THR A 6 -39.17 3.94 -24.80
C THR A 6 -38.30 2.98 -25.61
N ARG A 7 -37.78 3.42 -26.77
CA ARG A 7 -36.85 2.65 -27.59
C ARG A 7 -35.49 2.44 -26.90
N LEU A 8 -34.93 3.51 -26.31
CA LEU A 8 -33.68 3.44 -25.57
C LEU A 8 -33.76 2.59 -24.30
N SER A 9 -34.89 2.60 -23.60
CA SER A 9 -35.13 1.68 -22.47
C SER A 9 -35.13 0.22 -22.92
N GLN A 10 -35.71 -0.08 -24.08
CA GLN A 10 -35.71 -1.43 -24.65
C GLN A 10 -34.31 -1.86 -25.12
N ASP A 11 -33.54 -0.94 -25.72
CA ASP A 11 -32.15 -1.21 -26.15
C ASP A 11 -31.18 -1.36 -24.96
N MET A 12 -31.39 -0.61 -23.87
CA MET A 12 -30.66 -0.80 -22.60
C MET A 12 -30.86 -2.20 -22.02
N HIS A 13 -32.10 -2.71 -22.06
CA HIS A 13 -32.43 -4.04 -21.55
C HIS A 13 -31.96 -5.17 -22.48
N ALA A 14 -31.90 -4.93 -23.80
CA ALA A 14 -31.57 -5.95 -24.79
C ALA A 14 -30.05 -6.09 -25.03
N ASN A 15 -29.31 -4.98 -25.08
CA ASN A 15 -27.91 -4.97 -25.54
C ASN A 15 -26.90 -4.61 -24.46
N GLY A 16 -27.33 -4.36 -23.21
CA GLY A 16 -26.45 -4.07 -22.09
C GLY A 16 -25.37 -3.07 -22.46
N LEU A 17 -25.75 -1.80 -22.67
CA LEU A 17 -24.83 -0.74 -23.12
C LEU A 17 -23.57 -0.74 -22.23
N ASP A 18 -22.49 -1.28 -22.78
CA ASP A 18 -21.20 -1.34 -22.12
C ASP A 18 -20.80 0.09 -21.69
N ASN A 19 -20.32 0.22 -20.45
CA ASN A 19 -19.96 1.48 -19.79
C ASN A 19 -21.10 2.35 -19.24
N GLY A 20 -22.29 1.77 -18.96
CA GLY A 20 -23.29 2.39 -18.09
C GLY A 20 -23.87 3.72 -18.61
N ASP A 21 -23.74 4.79 -17.85
CA ASP A 21 -24.24 6.12 -18.20
C ASP A 21 -23.52 6.72 -19.41
N GLN A 22 -22.21 6.50 -19.53
CA GLN A 22 -21.42 6.92 -20.69
C GLN A 22 -21.87 6.19 -21.96
N GLY A 23 -22.14 4.88 -21.87
CA GLY A 23 -22.69 4.09 -22.98
C GLY A 23 -24.08 4.59 -23.42
N PHE A 24 -24.94 4.92 -22.44
CA PHE A 24 -26.25 5.51 -22.68
C PHE A 24 -26.16 6.87 -23.38
N LEU A 25 -25.34 7.80 -22.88
CA LEU A 25 -25.24 9.14 -23.44
C LEU A 25 -24.69 9.12 -24.87
N ASN A 26 -23.72 8.26 -25.16
CA ASN A 26 -23.18 8.10 -26.51
C ASN A 26 -24.20 7.52 -27.49
N ALA A 27 -25.06 6.60 -27.03
CA ALA A 27 -26.14 6.05 -27.85
C ALA A 27 -27.29 7.05 -28.07
N PHE A 28 -27.61 7.86 -27.05
CA PHE A 28 -28.68 8.86 -27.12
C PHE A 28 -28.29 10.10 -27.93
N PHE A 29 -27.03 10.51 -27.88
CA PHE A 29 -26.47 11.66 -28.58
C PHE A 29 -25.35 11.25 -29.55
N PRO A 30 -25.66 10.48 -30.61
CA PRO A 30 -24.65 9.97 -31.54
C PRO A 30 -23.89 11.09 -32.25
N ASP A 31 -24.56 12.20 -32.53
CA ASP A 31 -23.99 13.37 -33.22
C ASP A 31 -23.08 14.22 -32.32
N LEU A 32 -23.02 13.93 -31.01
CA LEU A 32 -22.20 14.71 -30.07
C LEU A 32 -20.71 14.64 -30.41
N ILE A 33 -20.24 13.53 -31.00
CA ILE A 33 -18.84 13.38 -31.40
C ILE A 33 -18.44 14.34 -32.53
N GLU A 34 -19.39 14.70 -33.39
CA GLU A 34 -19.18 15.62 -34.52
C GLU A 34 -19.48 17.07 -34.16
N ALA A 35 -20.13 17.31 -33.01
CA ALA A 35 -20.52 18.64 -32.57
C ALA A 35 -19.30 19.59 -32.45
N PRO A 36 -19.49 20.89 -32.73
CA PRO A 36 -18.42 21.88 -32.60
C PRO A 36 -17.95 22.03 -31.14
N LEU A 37 -16.68 22.40 -30.95
CA LEU A 37 -16.15 22.69 -29.62
C LEU A 37 -16.78 23.96 -29.04
N PHE A 38 -17.14 23.89 -27.76
CA PHE A 38 -17.55 25.03 -26.96
C PHE A 38 -16.35 25.98 -26.80
N ARG A 39 -16.57 27.27 -27.07
CA ARG A 39 -15.55 28.33 -26.96
C ARG A 39 -16.08 29.43 -26.05
N PRO A 40 -15.48 29.60 -24.86
CA PRO A 40 -15.88 30.65 -23.93
C PRO A 40 -15.87 32.02 -24.64
N GLY A 41 -16.96 32.78 -24.52
CA GLY A 41 -17.07 34.12 -25.09
C GLY A 41 -17.53 34.21 -26.55
N SER A 42 -17.82 33.08 -27.22
CA SER A 42 -18.44 33.08 -28.56
C SER A 42 -19.97 33.05 -28.48
N SER A 43 -20.65 33.64 -29.47
CA SER A 43 -22.10 33.54 -29.59
C SER A 43 -22.50 32.12 -29.99
N HIS A 44 -22.99 31.35 -29.02
CA HIS A 44 -23.53 30.02 -29.24
C HIS A 44 -24.99 30.09 -29.70
N ALA A 45 -25.36 29.23 -30.65
CA ALA A 45 -26.74 29.11 -31.07
C ALA A 45 -27.57 28.51 -29.91
N PRO A 46 -28.72 29.11 -29.56
CA PRO A 46 -29.58 28.57 -28.50
C PRO A 46 -30.06 27.16 -28.88
N GLY A 47 -29.79 26.19 -28.01
CA GLY A 47 -30.16 24.78 -28.22
C GLY A 47 -29.16 23.95 -29.04
N GLY A 48 -28.00 24.50 -29.41
CA GLY A 48 -26.94 23.73 -30.06
C GLY A 48 -26.27 22.73 -29.12
N MET A 49 -25.91 21.56 -29.64
CA MET A 49 -25.00 20.62 -28.95
C MET A 49 -23.55 21.06 -29.20
N TYR A 50 -22.74 21.08 -28.14
CA TYR A 50 -21.33 21.47 -28.21
C TYR A 50 -20.49 20.49 -27.39
N ARG A 51 -19.30 20.17 -27.89
CA ARG A 51 -18.30 19.42 -27.13
C ARG A 51 -17.52 20.33 -26.21
N LEU A 52 -17.31 19.94 -24.98
CA LEU A 52 -16.40 20.66 -24.09
C LEU A 52 -14.95 20.43 -24.54
N PRO A 53 -14.10 21.47 -24.56
CA PRO A 53 -12.66 21.30 -24.72
C PRO A 53 -12.10 20.39 -23.64
N PHE A 54 -11.04 19.66 -23.98
CA PHE A 54 -10.38 18.71 -23.08
C PHE A 54 -9.99 19.31 -21.72
N GLY A 55 -9.66 20.61 -21.65
CA GLY A 55 -9.33 21.27 -20.39
C GLY A 55 -10.48 21.31 -19.36
N TYR A 56 -11.74 21.07 -19.74
CA TYR A 56 -12.87 21.07 -18.79
C TYR A 56 -12.95 19.79 -17.94
N GLU A 57 -12.47 18.66 -18.46
CA GLU A 57 -12.46 17.38 -17.76
C GLU A 57 -11.09 16.73 -17.96
N MET A 58 -10.22 16.88 -16.97
CA MET A 58 -8.84 16.42 -17.03
C MET A 58 -8.67 15.09 -16.29
N ASP A 59 -8.26 14.06 -17.01
CA ASP A 59 -7.84 12.81 -16.41
C ASP A 59 -6.50 12.99 -15.68
N HIS A 60 -6.48 12.59 -14.39
CA HIS A 60 -5.31 12.59 -13.53
C HIS A 60 -4.07 11.90 -14.12
N ILE A 61 -4.23 10.92 -15.03
CA ILE A 61 -3.09 10.18 -15.57
C ILE A 61 -2.15 11.08 -16.38
N TYR A 62 -2.66 12.14 -17.01
CA TYR A 62 -1.85 13.09 -17.78
C TYR A 62 -0.95 13.95 -16.89
N TYR A 63 -1.23 14.01 -15.59
CA TYR A 63 -0.41 14.76 -14.64
C TYR A 63 0.93 14.07 -14.37
N TYR A 64 0.94 12.75 -14.20
CA TYR A 64 2.09 12.02 -13.65
C TYR A 64 3.34 11.99 -14.55
N PRO A 65 3.27 11.90 -15.89
CA PRO A 65 4.47 11.88 -16.73
C PRO A 65 5.37 13.12 -16.60
N ARG A 66 4.80 14.26 -16.21
CA ARG A 66 5.50 15.55 -16.12
C ARG A 66 5.36 16.24 -14.76
N PHE A 67 4.58 15.64 -13.86
CA PHE A 67 4.19 16.20 -12.55
C PHE A 67 3.67 17.63 -12.59
N ARG A 68 3.05 18.02 -13.71
CA ARG A 68 2.44 19.32 -13.94
C ARG A 68 1.35 19.18 -14.99
N TRP A 69 0.38 20.08 -14.94
CA TRP A 69 -0.63 20.19 -16.00
C TRP A 69 0.00 20.90 -17.20
N GLU A 70 0.12 20.21 -18.35
CA GLU A 70 0.57 20.81 -19.63
C GLU A 70 -0.60 21.19 -20.54
N VAL A 71 -1.80 20.89 -20.07
CA VAL A 71 -3.06 21.17 -20.76
C VAL A 71 -3.47 22.61 -20.41
N PRO A 72 -4.03 23.38 -21.35
CA PRO A 72 -4.59 24.69 -21.03
C PRO A 72 -5.76 24.52 -20.06
N CYS A 73 -5.48 24.68 -18.76
CA CYS A 73 -6.48 24.63 -17.71
C CYS A 73 -7.40 25.85 -17.83
N SER A 74 -8.71 25.61 -17.89
CA SER A 74 -9.70 26.64 -17.62
C SER A 74 -9.80 26.86 -16.11
N GLU A 75 -10.22 28.06 -15.67
CA GLU A 75 -10.61 28.28 -14.26
C GLU A 75 -11.71 27.32 -13.79
N LYS A 76 -12.48 26.73 -14.72
CA LYS A 76 -13.60 25.80 -14.44
C LYS A 76 -13.27 24.34 -14.77
N SER A 77 -12.01 23.94 -14.69
CA SER A 77 -11.57 22.57 -15.00
C SER A 77 -11.88 21.62 -13.85
N ALA A 78 -12.49 20.47 -14.15
CA ALA A 78 -12.63 19.37 -13.21
C ALA A 78 -11.53 18.34 -13.43
N VAL A 79 -10.88 17.88 -12.36
CA VAL A 79 -9.96 16.75 -12.41
C VAL A 79 -10.73 15.48 -12.11
N THR A 80 -10.68 14.52 -13.02
CA THR A 80 -11.27 13.20 -12.85
C THR A 80 -10.18 12.16 -12.64
N PHE A 81 -10.54 11.10 -11.91
CA PHE A 81 -9.64 10.00 -11.61
C PHE A 81 -10.16 8.72 -12.26
N PRO A 82 -10.32 8.62 -13.59
CA PRO A 82 -10.75 7.39 -14.24
C PRO A 82 -9.65 6.30 -14.14
N GLY A 83 -10.02 5.03 -14.35
CA GLY A 83 -9.03 3.95 -14.41
C GLY A 83 -8.69 3.26 -13.07
N VAL A 84 -7.41 2.93 -12.87
CA VAL A 84 -6.96 1.91 -11.90
C VAL A 84 -7.36 2.27 -10.47
N PRO A 85 -8.17 1.43 -9.79
CA PRO A 85 -8.63 1.70 -8.43
C PRO A 85 -7.50 1.94 -7.43
N ALA A 86 -6.32 1.37 -7.62
CA ALA A 86 -5.18 1.54 -6.71
C ALA A 86 -4.55 2.95 -6.75
N LEU A 87 -4.80 3.74 -7.81
CA LEU A 87 -4.21 5.09 -7.99
C LEU A 87 -5.11 6.22 -7.51
N LYS A 88 -6.24 5.89 -6.88
CA LYS A 88 -7.18 6.92 -6.42
C LYS A 88 -6.59 7.69 -5.24
N PRO A 89 -6.74 9.02 -5.20
CA PRO A 89 -6.08 9.90 -4.23
C PRO A 89 -6.66 9.81 -2.81
N TRP A 90 -7.87 9.26 -2.68
CA TRP A 90 -8.52 9.03 -1.39
C TRP A 90 -8.01 7.77 -0.67
N LEU A 91 -7.14 6.99 -1.31
CA LEU A 91 -6.56 5.80 -0.72
C LEU A 91 -5.35 6.18 0.13
N TRP A 92 -5.25 5.63 1.33
CA TRP A 92 -4.17 5.98 2.25
C TRP A 92 -2.78 5.67 1.71
N TRP A 93 -2.64 4.59 0.93
CA TRP A 93 -1.36 4.20 0.34
C TRP A 93 -0.94 5.07 -0.85
N SER A 94 -1.90 5.79 -1.46
CA SER A 94 -1.59 6.71 -2.55
C SER A 94 -0.91 7.99 -2.06
N TRP A 95 -1.07 8.32 -0.77
CA TRP A 95 -0.57 9.56 -0.17
C TRP A 95 0.93 9.80 -0.35
N PRO A 96 1.83 8.83 -0.03
CA PRO A 96 3.23 9.05 -0.30
C PRO A 96 3.51 9.00 -1.81
N LEU A 97 2.86 8.11 -2.56
CA LEU A 97 3.24 7.78 -3.93
C LEU A 97 2.78 8.78 -5.00
N LEU A 98 1.61 9.39 -4.81
CA LEU A 98 0.93 10.15 -5.85
C LEU A 98 0.79 11.61 -5.43
N PRO A 99 1.40 12.57 -6.15
CA PRO A 99 1.36 13.95 -5.70
C PRO A 99 -0.01 14.62 -5.74
N LEU A 100 -0.96 14.08 -6.51
CA LEU A 100 -2.37 14.52 -6.48
C LEU A 100 -3.10 14.05 -5.22
N ALA A 101 -2.64 12.99 -4.55
CA ALA A 101 -3.18 12.55 -3.26
C ALA A 101 -2.91 13.59 -2.17
N LEU A 102 -1.77 14.30 -2.23
CA LEU A 102 -1.50 15.42 -1.32
C LEU A 102 -2.49 16.56 -1.51
N THR A 103 -2.77 16.94 -2.76
CA THR A 103 -3.77 17.98 -3.05
C THR A 103 -5.15 17.56 -2.56
N TRP A 104 -5.58 16.32 -2.85
CA TRP A 104 -6.83 15.78 -2.35
C TRP A 104 -6.95 15.84 -0.83
N GLN A 105 -5.90 15.49 -0.09
CA GLN A 105 -5.93 15.56 1.37
C GLN A 105 -6.06 16.99 1.89
N ARG A 106 -5.45 17.99 1.24
CA ARG A 106 -5.62 19.40 1.63
C ARG A 106 -7.06 19.88 1.39
N GLU A 107 -7.62 19.61 0.21
CA GLU A 107 -9.02 19.97 -0.07
C GLU A 107 -9.98 19.26 0.90
N ARG A 108 -9.75 17.98 1.20
CA ARG A 108 -10.52 17.25 2.20
C ARG A 108 -10.39 17.88 3.58
N GLN A 109 -9.19 18.34 3.95
CA GLN A 109 -8.94 18.98 5.23
C GLN A 109 -9.75 20.25 5.39
N ASP A 110 -9.80 21.08 4.35
CA ASP A 110 -10.52 22.35 4.34
C ASP A 110 -12.04 22.15 4.40
N ILE A 111 -12.57 21.07 3.82
CA ILE A 111 -14.01 20.79 3.80
C ILE A 111 -14.49 20.06 5.07
N VAL A 112 -13.75 19.05 5.53
CA VAL A 112 -14.22 18.13 6.59
C VAL A 112 -13.77 18.57 7.98
N GLY A 113 -12.67 19.32 8.09
CA GLY A 113 -12.09 19.73 9.38
C GLY A 113 -11.37 18.56 10.08
N VAL A 114 -10.07 18.73 10.36
CA VAL A 114 -9.19 17.60 10.73
C VAL A 114 -8.42 17.88 12.01
N GLN A 115 -9.13 18.24 13.09
CA GLN A 115 -8.49 18.42 14.39
C GLN A 115 -8.66 17.20 15.32
N GLU A 116 -9.79 16.50 15.25
CA GLU A 116 -10.03 15.35 16.14
C GLU A 116 -9.43 14.04 15.59
N GLU A 117 -9.46 13.81 14.27
CA GLU A 117 -8.94 12.58 13.65
C GLU A 117 -7.40 12.44 13.80
N ILE A 118 -6.65 13.55 13.76
CA ILE A 118 -5.18 13.51 13.83
C ILE A 118 -4.71 13.20 15.24
N LEU A 119 -5.28 13.85 16.27
CA LEU A 119 -4.85 13.63 17.65
C LEU A 119 -5.20 12.21 18.10
N LEU A 120 -6.44 11.77 17.84
CA LEU A 120 -6.86 10.39 18.12
C LEU A 120 -5.99 9.40 17.35
N GLY A 121 -5.59 9.78 16.13
CA GLY A 121 -4.76 8.95 15.30
C GLY A 121 -3.31 8.82 15.75
N ILE A 122 -2.71 9.91 16.25
CA ILE A 122 -1.37 9.87 16.85
C ILE A 122 -1.39 9.01 18.11
N VAL A 123 -2.36 9.23 19.01
CA VAL A 123 -2.48 8.47 20.26
C VAL A 123 -2.76 6.99 19.98
N GLY A 124 -3.69 6.69 19.06
CA GLY A 124 -4.01 5.32 18.66
C GLY A 124 -2.82 4.60 18.03
N SER A 125 -2.08 5.27 17.17
CA SER A 125 -0.86 4.72 16.54
C SER A 125 0.21 4.42 17.58
N LEU A 126 0.45 5.35 18.51
CA LEU A 126 1.42 5.17 19.59
C LEU A 126 1.01 4.01 20.52
N ALA A 127 -0.27 3.92 20.86
CA ALA A 127 -0.80 2.82 21.67
C ALA A 127 -0.62 1.46 20.99
N VAL A 128 -0.88 1.36 19.68
CA VAL A 128 -0.69 0.11 18.92
C VAL A 128 0.78 -0.29 18.84
N VAL A 129 1.71 0.66 18.64
CA VAL A 129 3.15 0.39 18.67
C VAL A 129 3.58 -0.14 20.04
N LEU A 130 3.16 0.51 21.12
CA LEU A 130 3.52 0.13 22.48
C LEU A 130 2.92 -1.24 22.86
N LEU A 131 1.64 -1.46 22.56
CA LEU A 131 0.96 -2.74 22.80
C LEU A 131 1.59 -3.87 21.97
N GLY A 132 1.91 -3.62 20.70
CA GLY A 132 2.59 -4.56 19.83
C GLY A 132 3.96 -4.96 20.40
N PHE A 133 4.76 -3.97 20.82
CA PHE A 133 6.07 -4.23 21.44
C PHE A 133 5.95 -5.01 22.76
N MET A 134 5.00 -4.65 23.63
CA MET A 134 4.76 -5.36 24.89
C MET A 134 4.30 -6.79 24.64
N ALA A 135 3.36 -7.02 23.72
CA ALA A 135 2.86 -8.35 23.38
C ALA A 135 3.98 -9.22 22.80
N THR A 136 4.82 -8.67 21.92
CA THR A 136 5.94 -9.43 21.35
C THR A 136 7.00 -9.80 22.39
N ASN A 137 7.30 -8.92 23.34
CA ASN A 137 8.22 -9.22 24.43
C ASN A 137 7.64 -10.23 25.42
N ALA A 138 6.33 -10.15 25.71
CA ALA A 138 5.64 -11.11 26.57
C ALA A 138 5.62 -12.52 25.94
N VAL A 139 5.31 -12.61 24.64
CA VAL A 139 5.36 -13.86 23.89
C VAL A 139 6.80 -14.39 23.83
N TRP A 140 7.80 -13.56 23.56
CA TRP A 140 9.20 -13.97 23.61
C TRP A 140 9.60 -14.52 24.98
N TYR A 141 9.20 -13.85 26.07
CA TYR A 141 9.49 -14.29 27.42
C TYR A 141 8.82 -15.64 27.76
N ALA A 142 7.55 -15.83 27.38
CA ALA A 142 6.86 -17.10 27.54
C ALA A 142 7.47 -18.22 26.67
N MET A 143 7.93 -17.87 25.47
CA MET A 143 8.58 -18.80 24.56
C MET A 143 10.01 -19.16 24.98
N SER A 144 10.77 -18.25 25.58
CA SER A 144 12.12 -18.53 26.06
C SER A 144 12.12 -19.46 27.26
N GLN A 145 11.11 -19.35 28.14
CA GLN A 145 10.89 -20.35 29.19
C GLN A 145 10.56 -21.74 28.63
N SER A 146 9.81 -21.81 27.52
CA SER A 146 9.54 -23.07 26.82
C SER A 146 10.64 -23.52 25.86
N ALA A 147 11.62 -22.66 25.54
CA ALA A 147 12.78 -23.03 24.72
C ALA A 147 13.71 -24.01 25.44
N ALA A 148 13.81 -23.93 26.77
CA ALA A 148 14.46 -24.96 27.60
C ALA A 148 13.75 -26.33 27.45
N LEU A 149 12.42 -26.32 27.35
CA LEU A 149 11.59 -27.51 27.13
C LEU A 149 11.67 -28.02 25.68
N GLN A 150 11.77 -27.12 24.69
CA GLN A 150 11.90 -27.44 23.27
C GLN A 150 13.31 -27.92 22.88
N ALA A 151 14.37 -27.44 23.55
CA ALA A 151 15.72 -27.96 23.40
C ALA A 151 15.76 -29.44 23.79
N HIS A 152 15.08 -29.80 24.88
CA HIS A 152 14.91 -31.18 25.33
C HIS A 152 14.06 -32.02 24.37
N GLN A 153 12.96 -31.47 23.81
CA GLN A 153 12.15 -32.19 22.81
C GLN A 153 12.85 -32.38 21.46
N ARG A 154 13.70 -31.43 21.02
CA ARG A 154 14.49 -31.54 19.77
C ARG A 154 15.60 -32.59 19.86
N GLU A 155 16.15 -32.83 21.06
CA GLU A 155 17.02 -33.98 21.32
C GLU A 155 16.27 -35.32 21.22
N CYS A 156 14.97 -35.35 21.55
CA CYS A 156 14.16 -36.59 21.57
C CYS A 156 13.45 -36.92 20.24
N LEU A 157 13.13 -35.91 19.41
CA LEU A 157 12.37 -36.08 18.16
C LEU A 157 13.24 -35.69 16.96
N GLY A 158 14.04 -36.65 16.49
CA GLY A 158 15.04 -36.51 15.43
C GLY A 158 14.50 -36.27 14.00
N GLY A 159 13.75 -35.19 13.79
CA GLY A 159 13.22 -34.80 12.47
C GLY A 159 13.36 -33.30 12.23
N ALA A 160 14.58 -32.82 11.94
CA ALA A 160 14.75 -31.45 11.49
C ALA A 160 14.29 -31.30 10.03
N PRO A 161 13.39 -30.36 9.68
CA PRO A 161 13.04 -30.09 8.29
C PRO A 161 14.27 -29.61 7.51
N SER A 162 14.30 -29.88 6.19
CA SER A 162 15.42 -29.47 5.35
C SER A 162 15.63 -27.94 5.38
N ASN A 163 16.89 -27.49 5.32
CA ASN A 163 17.23 -26.06 5.35
C ASN A 163 16.48 -25.22 4.29
N ARG A 164 16.14 -25.83 3.15
CA ARG A 164 15.36 -25.18 2.08
C ARG A 164 13.90 -24.94 2.45
N ALA A 165 13.27 -25.88 3.14
CA ALA A 165 11.89 -25.73 3.59
C ALA A 165 11.76 -24.62 4.65
N ILE A 166 12.73 -24.55 5.58
CA ILE A 166 12.79 -23.48 6.58
C ILE A 166 13.00 -22.12 5.91
N ALA A 167 13.90 -22.03 4.92
CA ALA A 167 14.13 -20.79 4.17
C ALA A 167 12.88 -20.32 3.43
N LEU A 168 12.13 -21.23 2.80
CA LEU A 168 10.87 -20.91 2.12
C LEU A 168 9.80 -20.41 3.10
N ILE A 169 9.63 -21.08 4.24
CA ILE A 169 8.68 -20.68 5.29
C ILE A 169 9.02 -19.28 5.81
N LEU A 170 10.31 -18.99 6.02
CA LEU A 170 10.77 -17.68 6.46
C LEU A 170 10.51 -16.60 5.41
N ALA A 171 10.82 -16.87 4.14
CA ALA A 171 10.58 -15.93 3.05
C ALA A 171 9.08 -15.60 2.91
N VAL A 172 8.23 -16.61 2.89
CA VAL A 172 6.77 -16.44 2.83
C VAL A 172 6.25 -15.72 4.08
N GLY A 173 6.74 -16.10 5.26
CA GLY A 173 6.38 -15.46 6.53
C GLY A 173 6.69 -13.97 6.54
N LEU A 174 7.87 -13.56 6.08
CA LEU A 174 8.27 -12.16 5.98
C LEU A 174 7.36 -11.38 5.00
N VAL A 175 7.03 -11.96 3.85
CA VAL A 175 6.10 -11.34 2.89
C VAL A 175 4.71 -11.15 3.52
N LEU A 176 4.19 -12.15 4.21
CA LEU A 176 2.89 -12.07 4.88
C LEU A 176 2.87 -11.02 6.01
N CYS A 177 3.98 -10.84 6.74
CA CYS A 177 4.10 -9.81 7.76
C CYS A 177 3.95 -8.39 7.20
N SER A 178 4.29 -8.17 5.92
CA SER A 178 4.11 -6.90 5.23
C SER A 178 2.74 -6.80 4.55
N ALA A 179 2.26 -7.88 3.92
CA ALA A 179 1.03 -7.86 3.14
C ALA A 179 -0.25 -7.80 4.00
N LEU A 180 -0.30 -8.57 5.10
CA LEU A 180 -1.52 -8.68 5.91
C LEU A 180 -1.95 -7.34 6.54
N PRO A 181 -1.03 -6.53 7.12
CA PRO A 181 -1.43 -5.22 7.65
C PRO A 181 -1.95 -4.26 6.59
N ILE A 182 -1.39 -4.29 5.36
CA ILE A 182 -1.86 -3.47 4.24
C ILE A 182 -3.29 -3.85 3.84
N LEU A 183 -3.60 -5.14 3.82
CA LEU A 183 -4.94 -5.63 3.49
C LEU A 183 -5.96 -5.42 4.62
N ALA A 184 -5.49 -5.38 5.87
CA ALA A 184 -6.35 -5.21 7.05
C ALA A 184 -6.79 -3.76 7.27
N VAL A 185 -5.99 -2.78 6.87
CA VAL A 185 -6.32 -1.36 7.07
C VAL A 185 -7.33 -0.90 6.00
N PRO A 186 -8.51 -0.39 6.40
CA PRO A 186 -9.51 0.11 5.46
C PRO A 186 -8.93 1.13 4.49
N SER A 187 -9.30 1.03 3.22
CA SER A 187 -8.71 1.83 2.14
C SER A 187 -8.93 3.35 2.29
N THR A 188 -9.96 3.76 3.02
CA THR A 188 -10.32 5.17 3.25
C THR A 188 -9.82 5.74 4.59
N THR A 189 -9.03 4.97 5.35
CA THR A 189 -8.42 5.46 6.59
C THR A 189 -7.51 6.66 6.31
N HIS A 190 -7.39 7.59 7.25
CA HIS A 190 -6.48 8.74 7.10
C HIS A 190 -5.02 8.25 6.93
N PRO A 191 -4.20 8.79 6.00
CA PRO A 191 -2.82 8.35 5.79
C PRO A 191 -1.93 8.36 7.05
N PHE A 192 -2.01 9.43 7.86
CA PHE A 192 -1.30 9.54 9.16
C PHE A 192 -1.71 8.50 10.21
N LEU A 193 -2.84 7.82 9.99
CA LEU A 193 -3.32 6.72 10.83
C LEU A 193 -2.92 5.37 10.24
N ALA A 194 -3.19 5.19 8.96
CA ALA A 194 -2.99 3.93 8.26
C ALA A 194 -1.51 3.50 8.24
N TRP A 195 -0.60 4.40 7.89
CA TRP A 195 0.82 4.06 7.75
C TRP A 195 1.48 3.64 9.07
N PRO A 196 1.31 4.36 10.19
CA PRO A 196 1.80 3.88 11.48
C PRO A 196 1.20 2.55 11.90
N LEU A 197 -0.11 2.32 11.68
CA LEU A 197 -0.75 1.03 11.98
C LEU A 197 -0.13 -0.11 11.17
N VAL A 198 0.13 0.11 9.87
CA VAL A 198 0.81 -0.87 9.00
C VAL A 198 2.21 -1.16 9.52
N VAL A 199 3.03 -0.13 9.75
CA VAL A 199 4.41 -0.27 10.23
C VAL A 199 4.47 -0.97 11.59
N ALA A 200 3.63 -0.56 12.54
CA ALA A 200 3.57 -1.13 13.88
C ALA A 200 3.20 -2.62 13.85
N THR A 201 2.14 -2.96 13.10
CA THR A 201 1.65 -4.34 12.99
C THR A 201 2.67 -5.22 12.27
N SER A 202 3.26 -4.73 11.17
CA SER A 202 4.33 -5.44 10.48
C SER A 202 5.56 -5.66 11.38
N ALA A 203 5.95 -4.64 12.15
CA ALA A 203 7.07 -4.76 13.09
C ALA A 203 6.81 -5.80 14.17
N ALA A 204 5.57 -5.87 14.71
CA ALA A 204 5.19 -6.87 15.69
C ALA A 204 5.25 -8.30 15.11
N LEU A 205 4.74 -8.51 13.89
CA LEU A 205 4.79 -9.81 13.22
C LEU A 205 6.22 -10.23 12.85
N VAL A 206 7.05 -9.30 12.35
CA VAL A 206 8.48 -9.54 12.09
C VAL A 206 9.22 -9.86 13.39
N HIS A 207 8.90 -9.18 14.50
CA HIS A 207 9.47 -9.47 15.80
C HIS A 207 9.15 -10.89 16.26
N PHE A 208 7.90 -11.33 16.08
CA PHE A 208 7.50 -12.70 16.39
C PHE A 208 8.29 -13.74 15.56
N LEU A 209 8.44 -13.53 14.25
CA LEU A 209 9.27 -14.41 13.41
C LEU A 209 10.74 -14.40 13.83
N ARG A 210 11.29 -13.21 14.11
CA ARG A 210 12.65 -13.05 14.60
C ARG A 210 12.87 -13.83 15.89
N ALA A 211 11.96 -13.68 16.84
CA ALA A 211 11.94 -14.43 18.10
C ALA A 211 11.90 -15.95 17.84
N LYS A 212 10.94 -16.42 17.05
CA LYS A 212 10.73 -17.87 16.83
C LYS A 212 11.93 -18.55 16.16
N PHE A 213 12.57 -17.87 15.22
CA PHE A 213 13.63 -18.42 14.38
C PHE A 213 15.03 -17.88 14.70
N LEU A 214 15.17 -17.08 15.77
CA LEU A 214 16.42 -16.44 16.20
C LEU A 214 17.10 -15.64 15.08
N LEU A 215 16.30 -14.93 14.29
CA LEU A 215 16.80 -14.15 13.15
C LEU A 215 17.63 -12.94 13.63
N PRO A 216 18.63 -12.51 12.84
CA PRO A 216 19.36 -11.27 13.13
C PRO A 216 18.45 -10.05 13.00
N SER A 217 18.69 -8.99 13.79
CA SER A 217 17.88 -7.77 13.81
C SER A 217 17.84 -7.00 12.48
N ILE A 218 18.69 -7.35 11.51
CA ILE A 218 18.64 -6.79 10.15
C ILE A 218 17.31 -7.08 9.44
N VAL A 219 16.50 -8.04 9.90
CA VAL A 219 15.13 -8.26 9.35
C VAL A 219 14.20 -7.05 9.50
N TYR A 220 14.52 -6.08 10.36
CA TYR A 220 13.77 -4.82 10.48
C TYR A 220 14.18 -3.75 9.48
N TRP A 221 15.33 -3.89 8.81
CA TRP A 221 15.84 -2.90 7.87
C TRP A 221 14.80 -2.47 6.81
N PRO A 222 14.01 -3.39 6.22
CA PRO A 222 12.99 -3.01 5.25
C PRO A 222 11.90 -2.09 5.86
N LEU A 223 11.49 -2.34 7.11
CA LEU A 223 10.53 -1.50 7.84
C LEU A 223 11.13 -0.15 8.26
N CYS A 224 12.41 -0.13 8.65
CA CYS A 224 13.14 1.12 8.92
C CYS A 224 13.22 1.99 7.66
N GLY A 225 13.53 1.40 6.50
CA GLY A 225 13.56 2.09 5.21
C GLY A 225 12.20 2.67 4.83
N LEU A 226 11.12 1.89 4.98
CA LEU A 226 9.75 2.36 4.76
C LEU A 226 9.42 3.55 5.68
N THR A 227 9.72 3.44 6.97
CA THR A 227 9.45 4.50 7.95
C THR A 227 10.21 5.79 7.61
N ALA A 228 11.50 5.67 7.26
CA ALA A 228 12.31 6.80 6.82
C ALA A 228 11.72 7.46 5.55
N THR A 229 11.28 6.65 4.59
CA THR A 229 10.64 7.14 3.36
C THR A 229 9.38 7.95 3.69
N LEU A 230 8.51 7.42 4.55
CA LEU A 230 7.26 8.08 4.95
C LEU A 230 7.49 9.41 5.67
N ILE A 231 8.56 9.52 6.47
CA ILE A 231 8.94 10.76 7.16
C ILE A 231 9.54 11.78 6.19
N LEU A 232 10.39 11.33 5.25
CA LEU A 232 11.09 12.22 4.31
C LEU A 232 10.17 12.74 3.20
N THR A 233 9.21 11.93 2.74
CA THR A 233 8.27 12.28 1.66
C THR A 233 7.57 13.62 1.84
N PRO A 234 6.94 13.93 2.99
CA PRO A 234 6.30 15.23 3.22
C PRO A 234 7.30 16.39 3.45
N LEU A 235 8.55 16.09 3.81
CA LEU A 235 9.56 17.09 4.16
C LEU A 235 10.39 17.56 2.95
N LEU A 236 10.38 16.80 1.86
CA LEU A 236 11.13 17.15 0.66
C LEU A 236 10.31 18.07 -0.25
N PRO A 237 10.71 19.35 -0.44
CA PRO A 237 10.03 20.26 -1.37
C PRO A 237 10.26 19.88 -2.84
N PHE A 238 11.10 18.88 -3.12
CA PHE A 238 11.48 18.46 -4.46
C PHE A 238 10.76 17.19 -4.88
N ARG A 239 9.60 17.37 -5.53
CA ARG A 239 8.85 16.31 -6.25
C ARG A 239 9.71 15.44 -7.18
N GLY A 240 10.81 15.96 -7.73
CA GLY A 240 11.72 15.20 -8.60
C GLY A 240 12.73 14.31 -7.87
N LEU A 241 13.06 14.61 -6.62
CA LEU A 241 13.96 13.77 -5.79
C LEU A 241 13.22 12.54 -5.23
N PHE A 242 11.90 12.67 -5.11
CA PHE A 242 10.99 11.64 -4.63
C PHE A 242 10.99 10.39 -5.54
N ASP A 243 11.02 10.56 -6.86
CA ASP A 243 11.08 9.43 -7.81
C ASP A 243 12.36 8.62 -7.64
N GLU A 244 13.50 9.29 -7.60
CA GLU A 244 14.81 8.63 -7.44
C GLU A 244 14.94 7.99 -6.06
N ILE A 245 14.51 8.66 -4.98
CA ILE A 245 14.66 8.15 -3.61
C ILE A 245 13.67 7.03 -3.29
N VAL A 246 12.41 7.11 -3.72
CA VAL A 246 11.43 6.05 -3.47
C VAL A 246 11.76 4.82 -4.30
N TRP A 247 12.12 4.97 -5.57
CA TRP A 247 12.62 3.83 -6.33
C TRP A 247 13.91 3.29 -5.76
N LEU A 248 14.85 4.13 -5.31
CA LEU A 248 16.06 3.66 -4.62
C LEU A 248 15.72 2.92 -3.33
N LEU A 249 14.78 3.40 -2.50
CA LEU A 249 14.44 2.80 -1.21
C LEU A 249 13.58 1.54 -1.36
N VAL A 250 12.69 1.48 -2.36
CA VAL A 250 11.96 0.26 -2.75
C VAL A 250 12.92 -0.75 -3.37
N CYS A 251 13.82 -0.31 -4.26
CA CYS A 251 14.90 -1.16 -4.76
C CYS A 251 15.82 -1.61 -3.63
N LEU A 252 16.12 -0.79 -2.62
CA LEU A 252 16.90 -1.18 -1.43
C LEU A 252 16.11 -2.07 -0.47
N PHE A 253 14.77 -2.00 -0.45
CA PHE A 253 13.90 -2.92 0.28
C PHE A 253 13.93 -4.32 -0.39
N PHE A 254 13.76 -4.37 -1.71
CA PHE A 254 13.81 -5.61 -2.47
C PHE A 254 15.24 -6.16 -2.62
N MET A 255 16.25 -5.30 -2.78
CA MET A 255 17.68 -5.66 -2.69
C MET A 255 18.04 -6.01 -1.25
N GLY A 256 17.44 -5.41 -0.24
CA GLY A 256 17.61 -5.80 1.16
C GLY A 256 17.06 -7.20 1.44
N LEU A 257 16.01 -7.63 0.72
CA LEU A 257 15.47 -8.99 0.73
C LEU A 257 16.32 -9.95 -0.12
N LEU A 258 16.74 -9.54 -1.32
CA LEU A 258 17.49 -10.34 -2.31
C LEU A 258 18.99 -10.46 -1.99
N CYS A 259 19.64 -9.36 -1.61
CA CYS A 259 21.02 -9.29 -1.12
C CYS A 259 21.12 -9.54 0.38
N SER A 260 20.04 -9.96 1.04
CA SER A 260 20.16 -10.45 2.40
C SER A 260 21.11 -11.65 2.35
N LYS A 261 22.35 -11.41 2.72
CA LYS A 261 23.18 -12.41 3.37
C LYS A 261 22.46 -12.99 4.58
N VAL A 262 21.24 -12.57 4.96
CA VAL A 262 20.37 -13.29 5.89
C VAL A 262 19.95 -14.63 5.30
N VAL A 263 19.57 -14.74 4.02
CA VAL A 263 19.29 -16.06 3.41
C VAL A 263 20.57 -16.89 3.33
N ASP A 264 21.70 -16.31 2.92
CA ASP A 264 22.98 -17.03 2.90
C ASP A 264 23.54 -17.34 4.29
N VAL A 265 23.37 -16.49 5.30
CA VAL A 265 23.77 -16.75 6.71
C VAL A 265 22.78 -17.70 7.38
N LEU A 266 21.51 -17.75 6.97
CA LEU A 266 20.55 -18.77 7.40
C LEU A 266 20.80 -20.13 6.72
N LEU A 267 21.32 -20.13 5.48
CA LEU A 267 21.66 -21.35 4.73
C LEU A 267 23.08 -21.87 5.05
N GLN A 268 24.05 -20.99 5.28
CA GLN A 268 25.45 -21.29 5.63
C GLN A 268 25.69 -21.31 7.14
N GLY A 269 24.75 -20.78 7.92
CA GLY A 269 24.70 -20.97 9.36
C GLY A 269 24.63 -22.47 9.60
N LYS A 270 25.80 -23.06 9.88
CA LYS A 270 25.91 -24.37 10.48
C LYS A 270 24.98 -24.37 11.69
N TYR A 271 23.76 -24.88 11.51
CA TYR A 271 22.98 -25.48 12.59
C TYR A 271 23.78 -26.72 12.98
N THR A 272 24.94 -26.52 13.62
CA THR A 272 25.55 -27.55 14.44
C THR A 272 24.57 -27.76 15.58
N ALA A 273 23.69 -28.74 15.40
CA ALA A 273 23.03 -29.35 16.54
C ALA A 273 24.14 -29.69 17.57
N PRO A 274 23.97 -29.35 18.86
CA PRO A 274 24.89 -29.82 19.86
C PRO A 274 24.93 -31.35 19.77
N VAL A 275 26.11 -31.89 19.46
CA VAL A 275 26.33 -33.33 19.49
C VAL A 275 26.19 -33.76 20.95
N CYS A 276 25.17 -34.57 21.26
CA CYS A 276 25.04 -35.17 22.57
C CYS A 276 26.33 -35.95 22.88
N ARG A 277 27.17 -35.42 23.78
CA ARG A 277 28.11 -36.27 24.51
C ARG A 277 27.27 -37.14 25.43
N THR A 278 26.99 -38.37 25.00
CA THR A 278 26.54 -39.42 25.91
C THR A 278 27.62 -39.59 26.96
N GLY A 279 27.40 -39.00 28.14
CA GLY A 279 28.19 -39.27 29.32
C GLY A 279 28.01 -40.74 29.69
N LYS A 280 28.88 -41.61 29.18
CA LYS A 280 29.14 -42.89 29.83
C LYS A 280 29.77 -42.56 31.19
N ARG A 281 28.95 -42.47 32.23
CA ARG A 281 29.40 -42.76 33.59
C ARG A 281 29.86 -44.22 33.56
N SER A 282 31.16 -44.47 33.49
CA SER A 282 31.69 -45.77 33.90
C SER A 282 31.56 -45.81 35.42
N MET A 283 30.62 -46.61 35.91
CA MET A 283 30.77 -47.20 37.23
C MET A 283 31.78 -48.33 37.10
N SER A 284 33.00 -48.10 37.60
CA SER A 284 33.94 -49.11 38.07
C SER A 284 34.86 -48.44 39.07
#